data_AF-A0A2A4SDK3-F1
#
_entry.id   AF-A0A2A4SDK3-F1
#
_cell.length_a   1.000
_cell.length_b   1.000
_cell.length_c   1.000
_cell.angle_alpha   90.00
_cell.angle_beta   90.00
_cell.angle_gamma   90.00
#
_symmetry.space_group_name_H-M   'P 1'
#
loop_
_entity.id
_entity.type
_entity.pdbx_description
1 polymer ?
#
loop_
_entity_poly.entity_id
_entity_poly.type
_entity_poly.pdbx_seq_one_letter_code
_entity_poly.pdbx_strand_id
1 'polypeptide(L)'
;MKKRTRTHTNGFVPFVLVLSLGVLSFITSQQVNNIQEQKNIYDEVEEEIFEASSSEILSSETTKVVLTEDEFIEDETFSMDITSSLEDTSGNLLDSTFSLKFIRTLGIGNVGLDVKELQKYLNRNGFLLSPIGYGSPDNETIYFGPRTKEALRKFQEAHSDKILDPFELVEGTGFLGKFTIEFISSYDTSIQKEAEALAQVTEKPILIDNAATHSCSVTPYVQKLIKSQSKARVLKLEPVNESLSFNIETGELPDGLSVSFIETEGVGSRDIDVTLSTTDDASEGSFNIIVIYRVVEDNGNTVSIICQLNVVVE
;
A
#
# COMPACT_ATOMS: atom_id res chain seq x y z
N MET A 1 -38.78 -60.92 -41.52
CA MET A 1 -37.40 -61.46 -41.53
C MET A 1 -36.41 -60.31 -41.36
N LYS A 2 -35.48 -60.42 -40.40
CA LYS A 2 -34.21 -59.64 -40.22
C LYS A 2 -34.35 -58.11 -40.01
N LYS A 3 -33.59 -57.44 -39.13
CA LYS A 3 -32.59 -57.80 -38.11
C LYS A 3 -32.45 -56.53 -37.23
N ARG A 4 -32.35 -56.72 -35.91
CA ARG A 4 -31.93 -55.68 -34.96
C ARG A 4 -30.47 -55.28 -35.23
N THR A 5 -30.19 -53.99 -35.21
CA THR A 5 -28.85 -53.42 -34.96
C THR A 5 -28.98 -52.39 -33.85
N ARG A 6 -28.20 -52.61 -32.80
CA ARG A 6 -28.15 -51.85 -31.56
C ARG A 6 -26.83 -51.08 -31.61
N THR A 7 -26.88 -49.76 -31.68
CA THR A 7 -25.70 -48.90 -31.50
C THR A 7 -25.77 -48.26 -30.13
N HIS A 8 -24.72 -48.52 -29.35
CA HIS A 8 -24.45 -47.97 -28.04
C HIS A 8 -23.64 -46.70 -28.26
N THR A 9 -24.10 -45.54 -27.80
CA THR A 9 -23.26 -44.34 -27.66
C THR A 9 -23.50 -43.75 -26.28
N ASN A 10 -22.45 -43.82 -25.47
CA ASN A 10 -22.35 -43.24 -24.14
C ASN A 10 -22.37 -41.71 -24.25
N GLY A 11 -23.30 -41.06 -23.58
CA GLY A 11 -23.29 -39.62 -23.31
C GLY A 11 -23.10 -39.40 -21.81
N PHE A 12 -21.84 -39.42 -21.36
CA PHE A 12 -21.42 -39.11 -20.01
C PHE A 12 -21.39 -37.58 -19.88
N VAL A 13 -22.41 -36.99 -19.26
CA VAL A 13 -22.44 -35.56 -18.92
C VAL A 13 -21.62 -35.38 -17.63
N PRO A 14 -20.61 -34.48 -17.57
CA PRO A 14 -19.69 -34.44 -16.45
C PRO A 14 -20.33 -33.80 -15.23
N PHE A 15 -20.30 -34.55 -14.14
CA PHE A 15 -20.80 -34.24 -12.78
C PHE A 15 -19.95 -33.18 -12.04
N VAL A 16 -19.15 -32.38 -12.76
CA VAL A 16 -18.12 -31.49 -12.16
C VAL A 16 -18.62 -30.05 -11.96
N LEU A 17 -19.73 -29.64 -12.57
CA LEU A 17 -20.19 -28.24 -12.52
C LEU A 17 -21.13 -27.91 -11.34
N VAL A 18 -21.63 -28.90 -10.59
CA VAL A 18 -22.61 -28.64 -9.52
C VAL A 18 -21.95 -28.44 -8.14
N LEU A 19 -20.70 -28.88 -7.96
CA LEU A 19 -19.98 -28.75 -6.69
C LEU A 19 -19.36 -27.36 -6.47
N SER A 20 -19.08 -26.55 -7.51
CA SER A 20 -18.44 -25.23 -7.33
C SER A 20 -19.41 -24.12 -6.90
N LEU A 21 -20.68 -24.20 -7.31
CA LEU A 21 -21.71 -23.21 -6.94
C LEU A 21 -22.18 -23.35 -5.48
N GLY A 22 -22.16 -24.56 -4.94
CA GLY A 22 -22.52 -24.84 -3.53
C GLY A 22 -21.49 -24.30 -2.54
N VAL A 23 -20.19 -24.40 -2.86
CA VAL A 23 -19.10 -23.91 -2.00
C VAL A 23 -19.07 -22.37 -1.98
N LEU A 24 -19.34 -21.72 -3.12
CA LEU A 24 -19.38 -20.25 -3.20
C LEU A 24 -20.57 -19.63 -2.43
N SER A 25 -21.72 -20.33 -2.40
CA SER A 25 -22.89 -19.89 -1.60
C SER A 25 -22.70 -20.12 -0.09
N PHE A 26 -21.91 -21.13 0.30
CA PHE A 26 -21.64 -21.40 1.71
C PHE A 26 -20.63 -20.40 2.32
N ILE A 27 -19.60 -20.01 1.53
CA ILE A 27 -18.60 -19.02 1.95
C ILE A 27 -19.23 -17.62 2.11
N THR A 28 -20.10 -17.22 1.19
CA THR A 28 -20.79 -15.91 1.28
C THR A 28 -21.75 -15.84 2.47
N SER A 29 -22.46 -16.93 2.78
CA SER A 29 -23.33 -16.97 3.96
C SER A 29 -22.56 -16.97 5.29
N GLN A 30 -21.37 -17.59 5.34
CA GLN A 30 -20.55 -17.60 6.56
C GLN A 30 -19.89 -16.23 6.82
N GLN A 31 -19.50 -15.50 5.77
CA GLN A 31 -18.95 -14.14 5.88
C GLN A 31 -20.01 -13.12 6.33
N VAL A 32 -21.25 -13.20 5.83
CA VAL A 32 -22.33 -12.28 6.23
C VAL A 32 -22.74 -12.47 7.70
N ASN A 33 -22.77 -13.71 8.19
CA ASN A 33 -23.07 -13.97 9.60
C ASN A 33 -22.00 -13.41 10.55
N ASN A 34 -20.71 -13.50 10.17
CA ASN A 34 -19.59 -13.00 10.96
C ASN A 34 -19.59 -11.46 11.06
N ILE A 35 -20.06 -10.77 10.01
CA ILE A 35 -20.22 -9.30 10.00
C ILE A 35 -21.38 -8.86 10.90
N GLN A 36 -22.49 -9.62 10.95
CA GLN A 36 -23.62 -9.31 11.82
C GLN A 36 -23.29 -9.52 13.30
N GLU A 37 -22.47 -10.53 13.62
CA GLU A 37 -22.00 -10.81 14.97
C GLU A 37 -21.02 -9.73 15.47
N GLN A 38 -20.12 -9.24 14.61
CA GLN A 38 -19.25 -8.09 14.94
C GLN A 38 -20.03 -6.79 15.15
N LYS A 39 -21.09 -6.53 14.36
CA LYS A 39 -21.88 -5.31 14.52
C LYS A 39 -22.64 -5.27 15.86
N ASN A 40 -23.16 -6.42 16.32
CA ASN A 40 -23.81 -6.51 17.62
C ASN A 40 -22.83 -6.29 18.80
N ILE A 41 -21.56 -6.71 18.65
CA ILE A 41 -20.52 -6.45 19.66
C ILE A 41 -20.19 -4.96 19.74
N TYR A 42 -20.18 -4.23 18.61
CA TYR A 42 -19.94 -2.79 18.62
C TYR A 42 -21.07 -1.99 19.29
N ASP A 43 -22.33 -2.39 19.09
CA ASP A 43 -23.48 -1.70 19.69
C ASP A 43 -23.58 -1.96 21.21
N GLU A 44 -23.14 -3.14 21.70
CA GLU A 44 -23.12 -3.47 23.15
C GLU A 44 -22.00 -2.75 23.92
N VAL A 45 -20.87 -2.46 23.24
CA VAL A 45 -19.72 -1.74 23.84
C VAL A 45 -19.99 -0.22 23.92
N GLU A 46 -20.84 0.33 23.05
CA GLU A 46 -21.21 1.75 23.08
C GLU A 46 -22.10 2.11 24.29
N GLU A 47 -22.90 1.16 24.78
CA GLU A 47 -23.79 1.34 25.94
C GLU A 47 -23.02 1.27 27.28
N GLU A 48 -21.99 0.42 27.40
CA GLU A 48 -21.13 0.35 28.61
C GLU A 48 -20.22 1.58 28.79
N ILE A 49 -19.82 2.24 27.70
CA ILE A 49 -18.92 3.41 27.76
C ILE A 49 -19.66 4.67 28.26
N PHE A 50 -20.97 4.76 28.06
CA PHE A 50 -21.76 5.92 28.48
C PHE A 50 -22.03 5.96 29.99
N GLU A 51 -22.14 4.81 30.66
CA GLU A 51 -22.32 4.75 32.12
C GLU A 51 -21.03 5.01 32.90
N ALA A 52 -19.86 4.62 32.37
CA ALA A 52 -18.57 4.81 33.04
C ALA A 52 -18.08 6.29 33.07
N SER A 53 -18.60 7.14 32.18
CA SER A 53 -18.19 8.54 32.06
C SER A 53 -18.83 9.49 33.10
N SER A 54 -19.85 9.06 33.84
CA SER A 54 -20.67 9.97 34.67
C SER A 54 -20.30 10.04 36.15
N SER A 55 -19.33 9.24 36.63
CA SER A 55 -19.09 9.05 38.08
C SER A 55 -17.82 9.67 38.68
N GLU A 56 -16.94 10.33 37.91
CA GLU A 56 -15.66 10.84 38.45
C GLU A 56 -15.47 12.35 38.25
N ILE A 57 -16.26 13.18 38.95
CA ILE A 57 -15.88 14.56 39.27
C ILE A 57 -16.24 14.86 40.72
N LEU A 58 -15.36 14.54 41.68
CA LEU A 58 -15.40 15.14 43.02
C LEU A 58 -14.02 15.10 43.73
N SER A 59 -13.65 16.25 44.30
CA SER A 59 -12.53 16.53 45.22
C SER A 59 -11.12 16.59 44.59
N SER A 60 -10.19 17.49 44.90
CA SER A 60 -10.03 18.52 45.96
C SER A 60 -8.93 19.49 45.47
N GLU A 61 -9.16 20.81 45.46
CA GLU A 61 -8.77 21.79 46.50
C GLU A 61 -7.34 22.35 46.37
N THR A 62 -7.32 23.68 46.28
CA THR A 62 -6.20 24.61 46.12
C THR A 62 -5.29 24.74 47.34
N THR A 63 -3.98 24.96 47.15
CA THR A 63 -3.17 25.79 48.06
C THR A 63 -2.01 26.45 47.29
N LYS A 64 -1.95 27.79 47.36
CA LYS A 64 -0.83 28.63 46.90
C LYS A 64 0.23 28.73 48.01
N VAL A 65 1.51 28.62 47.67
CA VAL A 65 2.61 29.28 48.43
C VAL A 65 3.66 29.79 47.44
N VAL A 66 3.92 31.10 47.49
CA VAL A 66 4.98 31.86 46.82
C VAL A 66 5.97 32.27 47.92
N LEU A 67 7.27 32.03 47.76
CA LEU A 67 8.42 32.78 48.35
C LEU A 67 9.70 32.39 47.57
N THR A 68 10.20 33.24 46.67
CA THR A 68 11.38 34.16 46.77
C THR A 68 12.75 33.54 46.52
N GLU A 69 13.50 34.18 45.61
CA GLU A 69 14.90 33.94 45.23
C GLU A 69 15.88 34.19 46.39
N ASP A 70 16.89 33.33 46.59
CA ASP A 70 18.33 33.66 46.47
C ASP A 70 19.27 32.51 46.92
N GLU A 71 20.40 32.42 46.19
CA GLU A 71 21.75 31.94 46.58
C GLU A 71 22.16 30.43 46.54
N PHE A 72 22.90 30.08 45.47
CA PHE A 72 24.23 29.40 45.40
C PHE A 72 24.50 28.17 46.32
N ILE A 73 24.87 26.97 45.82
CA ILE A 73 26.22 26.53 45.40
C ILE A 73 26.14 25.20 44.58
N GLU A 74 27.12 25.08 43.69
CA GLU A 74 27.57 24.02 42.77
C GLU A 74 27.57 22.56 43.29
N ASP A 75 27.13 21.61 42.45
CA ASP A 75 27.83 20.33 42.26
C ASP A 75 27.48 19.68 40.91
N GLU A 76 28.47 18.99 40.34
CA GLU A 76 28.61 18.54 38.96
C GLU A 76 27.56 17.55 38.46
N THR A 77 27.04 17.74 37.23
CA THR A 77 26.59 16.61 36.39
C THR A 77 26.86 16.84 34.89
N PHE A 78 27.95 16.21 34.43
CA PHE A 78 28.13 15.56 33.11
C PHE A 78 27.36 16.12 31.89
N SER A 79 27.92 17.13 31.23
CA SER A 79 27.50 17.55 29.88
C SER A 79 28.18 16.68 28.82
N MET A 80 27.43 15.82 28.14
CA MET A 80 27.84 15.27 26.85
C MET A 80 27.51 16.30 25.76
N ASP A 81 28.55 16.98 25.30
CA ASP A 81 28.51 17.96 24.22
C ASP A 81 28.23 17.25 22.88
N ILE A 82 27.10 17.55 22.25
CA ILE A 82 26.89 17.30 20.82
C ILE A 82 26.52 18.63 20.18
N THR A 83 27.53 19.49 20.02
CA THR A 83 27.52 20.52 18.98
C THR A 83 28.78 20.40 18.13
N SER A 84 28.71 19.56 17.09
CA SER A 84 29.57 19.73 15.92
C SER A 84 28.83 19.27 14.65
N SER A 85 28.72 20.20 13.70
CA SER A 85 28.26 20.05 12.32
C SER A 85 26.77 19.84 12.06
N LEU A 86 26.04 20.95 12.03
CA LEU A 86 24.91 21.14 11.11
C LEU A 86 25.27 22.26 10.14
N GLU A 87 25.93 21.89 9.05
CA GLU A 87 25.82 22.63 7.80
C GLU A 87 25.50 21.64 6.68
N ASP A 88 24.31 21.87 6.12
CA ASP A 88 23.88 21.58 4.75
C ASP A 88 23.71 20.13 4.29
N THR A 89 22.51 19.57 4.54
CA THR A 89 21.74 18.89 3.48
C THR A 89 20.25 18.89 3.85
N SER A 90 19.56 19.99 3.50
CA SER A 90 18.10 20.01 3.45
C SER A 90 17.67 19.31 2.16
N GLY A 91 17.29 18.04 2.26
CA GLY A 91 16.91 17.23 1.11
C GLY A 91 16.30 15.89 1.52
N ASN A 92 14.97 15.89 1.63
CA ASN A 92 14.08 14.72 1.57
C ASN A 92 14.17 13.68 2.70
N LEU A 93 13.34 13.82 3.74
CA LEU A 93 13.10 12.79 4.77
C LEU A 93 11.61 12.56 5.05
N LEU A 94 10.75 12.62 4.03
CA LEU A 94 9.34 12.22 4.13
C LEU A 94 8.91 11.42 2.91
N ASP A 95 9.58 10.30 2.66
CA ASP A 95 9.00 9.17 1.94
C ASP A 95 9.54 7.88 2.55
N SER A 96 9.00 7.54 3.72
CA SER A 96 9.36 6.33 4.46
C SER A 96 8.54 5.14 3.97
N THR A 97 8.91 4.61 2.81
CA THR A 97 8.79 3.17 2.57
C THR A 97 10.13 2.50 2.88
N PHE A 98 10.67 2.73 4.08
CA PHE A 98 11.76 1.91 4.57
C PHE A 98 11.16 0.55 4.93
N SER A 99 11.42 -0.45 4.09
CA SER A 99 11.13 -1.85 4.41
C SER A 99 11.96 -2.23 5.63
N LEU A 100 11.39 -2.05 6.82
CA LEU A 100 12.06 -2.24 8.10
C LEU A 100 12.25 -3.72 8.36
N LYS A 101 13.48 -4.19 8.11
CA LYS A 101 13.91 -5.52 8.53
C LYS A 101 14.28 -5.45 10.00
N PHE A 102 13.46 -6.01 10.88
CA PHE A 102 13.80 -6.14 12.31
C PHE A 102 15.11 -6.94 12.46
N ILE A 103 16.15 -6.30 12.99
CA ILE A 103 17.50 -6.89 13.08
C ILE A 103 17.78 -7.59 14.41
N ARG A 104 17.00 -7.28 15.45
CA ARG A 104 17.15 -7.85 16.79
C ARG A 104 15.81 -8.33 17.33
N THR A 105 15.88 -9.18 18.34
CA THR A 105 14.68 -9.60 19.07
C THR A 105 14.19 -8.49 19.99
N LEU A 106 12.87 -8.44 20.22
CA LEU A 106 12.22 -7.43 21.07
C LEU A 106 11.29 -8.09 22.09
N GLY A 107 11.28 -7.54 23.30
CA GLY A 107 10.38 -7.96 24.38
C GLY A 107 10.17 -6.86 25.40
N ILE A 108 9.38 -7.16 26.45
CA ILE A 108 9.03 -6.20 27.50
C ILE A 108 10.28 -5.49 28.05
N GLY A 109 10.16 -4.18 28.25
CA GLY A 109 11.21 -3.35 28.84
C GLY A 109 12.21 -2.79 27.83
N ASN A 110 12.20 -3.29 26.58
CA ASN A 110 13.07 -2.79 25.53
C ASN A 110 12.61 -1.40 25.07
N VAL A 111 13.57 -0.55 24.72
CA VAL A 111 13.34 0.80 24.20
C VAL A 111 14.08 0.97 22.88
N GLY A 112 13.46 1.58 21.88
CA GLY A 112 14.12 1.88 20.61
C GLY A 112 13.16 2.27 19.48
N LEU A 113 13.72 2.72 18.37
CA LEU A 113 12.95 3.03 17.15
C LEU A 113 12.36 1.76 16.53
N ASP A 114 13.07 0.63 16.60
CA ASP A 114 12.56 -0.67 16.17
C ASP A 114 11.32 -1.12 16.94
N VAL A 115 11.22 -0.77 18.23
CA VAL A 115 9.98 -0.96 19.00
C VAL A 115 8.86 -0.11 18.41
N LYS A 116 9.11 1.19 18.15
CA LYS A 116 8.11 2.08 17.55
C LYS A 116 7.61 1.55 16.21
N GLU A 117 8.52 1.03 15.40
CA GLU A 117 8.18 0.44 14.11
C GLU A 117 7.39 -0.87 14.22
N LEU A 118 7.69 -1.71 15.22
CA LEU A 118 6.85 -2.87 15.54
C LEU A 118 5.43 -2.44 15.92
N GLN A 119 5.28 -1.38 16.73
CA GLN A 119 3.95 -0.89 17.12
C GLN A 119 3.15 -0.41 15.91
N LYS A 120 3.79 0.34 14.99
CA LYS A 120 3.16 0.77 13.74
C LYS A 120 2.74 -0.41 12.89
N TYR A 121 3.61 -1.41 12.77
CA TYR A 121 3.32 -2.63 12.02
C TYR A 121 2.08 -3.33 12.57
N LEU A 122 2.01 -3.52 13.89
CA LEU A 122 0.88 -4.17 14.55
C LEU A 122 -0.43 -3.38 14.35
N ASN A 123 -0.40 -2.06 14.60
CA ASN A 123 -1.55 -1.18 14.40
C ASN A 123 -2.08 -1.24 12.96
N ARG A 124 -1.19 -1.16 11.96
CA ARG A 124 -1.55 -1.21 10.52
C ARG A 124 -2.15 -2.54 10.10
N ASN A 125 -1.75 -3.63 10.74
CA ASN A 125 -2.25 -4.97 10.46
C ASN A 125 -3.46 -5.36 11.34
N GLY A 126 -4.08 -4.39 12.03
CA GLY A 126 -5.31 -4.61 12.80
C GLY A 126 -5.10 -5.11 14.23
N PHE A 127 -3.85 -5.25 14.68
CA PHE A 127 -3.50 -5.64 16.04
C PHE A 127 -3.26 -4.40 16.89
N LEU A 128 -4.34 -3.68 17.20
CA LEU A 128 -4.28 -2.40 17.91
C LEU A 128 -3.68 -2.56 19.31
N LEU A 129 -2.73 -1.69 19.64
CA LEU A 129 -2.18 -1.60 21.00
C LEU A 129 -3.09 -0.79 21.93
N SER A 130 -3.67 0.29 21.41
CA SER A 130 -4.59 1.18 22.12
C SER A 130 -5.52 1.84 21.09
N PRO A 131 -6.81 2.04 21.38
CA PRO A 131 -7.70 2.78 20.48
C PRO A 131 -7.35 4.28 20.43
N ILE A 132 -6.88 4.84 21.55
CA ILE A 132 -6.49 6.26 21.68
C ILE A 132 -5.25 6.44 22.56
N GLY A 133 -4.54 7.55 22.40
CA GLY A 133 -3.38 7.90 23.21
C GLY A 133 -2.16 7.02 22.93
N TYR A 134 -1.28 6.84 23.93
CA TYR A 134 -0.02 6.12 23.74
C TYR A 134 -0.21 4.71 23.17
N GLY A 135 0.44 4.46 22.04
CA GLY A 135 0.36 3.20 21.29
C GLY A 135 -0.78 3.12 20.28
N SER A 136 -1.67 4.12 20.20
CA SER A 136 -2.66 4.17 19.12
C SER A 136 -2.00 4.43 17.76
N PRO A 137 -2.73 4.23 16.64
CA PRO A 137 -2.27 4.71 15.34
C PRO A 137 -1.81 6.17 15.44
N ASP A 138 -0.66 6.45 14.83
CA ASP A 138 0.04 7.74 14.82
C ASP A 138 0.55 8.25 16.18
N ASN A 139 0.34 7.49 17.27
CA ASN A 139 0.82 7.79 18.62
C ASN A 139 1.70 6.67 19.18
N GLU A 140 2.43 5.95 18.32
CA GLU A 140 3.33 4.89 18.76
C GLU A 140 4.51 5.40 19.58
N THR A 141 4.90 4.59 20.55
CA THR A 141 5.96 4.89 21.50
C THR A 141 7.22 4.08 21.18
N ILE A 142 8.34 4.48 21.78
CA ILE A 142 9.60 3.74 21.67
C ILE A 142 9.72 2.63 22.73
N TYR A 143 8.73 2.43 23.60
CA TYR A 143 8.80 1.49 24.72
C TYR A 143 7.97 0.23 24.48
N PHE A 144 8.59 -0.94 24.67
CA PHE A 144 7.92 -2.21 24.54
C PHE A 144 7.24 -2.54 25.87
N GLY A 145 5.98 -2.15 25.99
CA GLY A 145 5.17 -2.36 27.17
C GLY A 145 4.23 -3.56 27.10
N PRO A 146 3.39 -3.76 28.13
CA PRO A 146 2.39 -4.83 28.16
C PRO A 146 1.43 -4.81 26.97
N ARG A 147 1.00 -3.62 26.52
CA ARG A 147 0.13 -3.46 25.34
C ARG A 147 0.78 -3.95 24.05
N THR A 148 2.07 -3.65 23.86
CA THR A 148 2.84 -4.14 22.71
C THR A 148 2.99 -5.66 22.76
N LYS A 149 3.27 -6.23 23.94
CA LYS A 149 3.34 -7.68 24.12
C LYS A 149 2.02 -8.36 23.73
N GLU A 150 0.90 -7.81 24.20
CA GLU A 150 -0.41 -8.38 23.98
C GLU A 150 -0.85 -8.29 22.51
N ALA A 151 -0.62 -7.14 21.86
CA ALA A 151 -0.86 -7.00 20.42
C ALA A 151 0.00 -7.98 19.60
N LEU A 152 1.28 -8.13 19.96
CA LEU A 152 2.16 -9.09 19.29
C LEU A 152 1.74 -10.54 19.52
N ARG A 153 1.26 -10.88 20.72
CA ARG A 153 0.72 -12.21 21.02
C ARG A 153 -0.46 -12.54 20.11
N LYS A 154 -1.43 -11.63 19.99
CA LYS A 154 -2.59 -11.79 19.10
C LYS A 154 -2.18 -11.94 17.64
N PHE A 155 -1.18 -11.17 17.19
CA PHE A 155 -0.60 -11.32 15.87
C PHE A 155 -0.01 -12.73 15.65
N GLN A 156 0.76 -13.23 16.62
CA GLN A 156 1.34 -14.56 16.54
C GLN A 156 0.28 -15.67 16.50
N GLU A 157 -0.79 -15.53 17.27
CA GLU A 157 -1.92 -16.47 17.30
C GLU A 157 -2.72 -16.44 16.00
N ALA A 158 -2.92 -15.26 15.41
CA ALA A 158 -3.59 -15.11 14.11
C ALA A 158 -2.82 -15.76 12.95
N HIS A 159 -1.51 -15.95 13.11
CA HIS A 159 -0.61 -16.57 12.13
C HIS A 159 0.10 -17.81 12.71
N SER A 160 -0.62 -18.57 13.56
CA SER A 160 -0.06 -19.68 14.33
C SER A 160 0.57 -20.75 13.44
N ASP A 161 -0.02 -21.03 12.28
CA ASP A 161 0.42 -22.05 11.32
C ASP A 161 1.83 -21.80 10.77
N LYS A 162 2.26 -20.54 10.74
CA LYS A 162 3.60 -20.15 10.26
C LYS A 162 4.55 -19.79 11.39
N ILE A 163 4.04 -19.30 12.51
CA ILE A 163 4.87 -18.75 13.60
C ILE A 163 5.03 -19.72 14.77
N LEU A 164 3.97 -20.43 15.16
CA LEU A 164 3.91 -21.22 16.41
C LEU A 164 4.04 -22.73 16.16
N ASP A 165 3.40 -23.24 15.11
CA ASP A 165 3.39 -24.67 14.76
C ASP A 165 4.79 -25.28 14.60
N PRO A 166 5.81 -24.60 14.03
CA PRO A 166 7.17 -25.14 13.96
C PRO A 166 7.82 -25.45 15.33
N PHE A 167 7.26 -24.95 16.42
CA PHE A 167 7.72 -25.17 17.79
C PHE A 167 6.71 -25.92 18.67
N GLU A 168 5.61 -26.40 18.09
CA GLU A 168 4.51 -27.02 18.84
C GLU A 168 3.96 -26.10 19.95
N LEU A 169 4.03 -24.78 19.73
CA LEU A 169 3.49 -23.79 20.65
C LEU A 169 2.00 -23.58 20.35
N VAL A 170 1.21 -23.54 21.42
CA VAL A 170 -0.25 -23.36 21.33
C VAL A 170 -0.64 -21.89 21.49
N GLU A 171 0.18 -21.10 22.19
CA GLU A 171 -0.11 -19.71 22.53
C GLU A 171 1.01 -18.77 22.04
N GLY A 172 0.64 -17.55 21.66
CA GLY A 172 1.59 -16.53 21.31
C GLY A 172 2.43 -16.12 22.52
N THR A 173 3.73 -15.92 22.32
CA THR A 173 4.64 -15.54 23.41
C THR A 173 4.63 -14.03 23.69
N GLY A 174 4.18 -13.23 22.70
CA GLY A 174 4.29 -11.78 22.72
C GLY A 174 5.75 -11.28 22.68
N PHE A 175 6.69 -12.15 22.29
CA PHE A 175 8.10 -11.84 22.09
C PHE A 175 8.41 -11.83 20.59
N LEU A 176 9.08 -10.77 20.12
CA LEU A 176 9.50 -10.68 18.72
C LEU A 176 10.79 -11.48 18.53
N GLY A 177 10.64 -12.79 18.32
CA GLY A 177 11.72 -13.72 18.04
C GLY A 177 12.05 -13.82 16.55
N LYS A 178 13.11 -14.59 16.24
CA LYS A 178 13.59 -14.82 14.87
C LYS A 178 12.49 -15.25 13.89
N PHE A 179 11.57 -16.12 14.30
CA PHE A 179 10.51 -16.63 13.44
C PHE A 179 9.43 -15.60 13.14
N THR A 180 9.04 -14.80 14.13
CA THR A 180 8.12 -13.68 13.89
C THR A 180 8.77 -12.63 12.99
N ILE A 181 10.07 -12.37 13.16
CA ILE A 181 10.85 -11.48 12.29
C ILE A 181 10.89 -12.01 10.85
N GLU A 182 11.19 -13.30 10.67
CA GLU A 182 11.23 -13.95 9.37
C GLU A 182 9.86 -13.96 8.71
N PHE A 183 8.80 -14.26 9.48
CA PHE A 183 7.43 -14.20 9.02
C PHE A 183 7.08 -12.80 8.52
N ILE A 184 7.26 -11.75 9.33
CA ILE A 184 6.99 -10.36 8.93
C ILE A 184 7.77 -10.00 7.66
N SER A 185 9.08 -10.29 7.63
CA SER A 185 9.92 -9.99 6.47
C SER A 185 9.43 -10.71 5.20
N SER A 186 9.03 -11.98 5.32
CA SER A 186 8.55 -12.79 4.20
C SER A 186 7.15 -12.38 3.74
N TYR A 187 6.28 -12.05 4.69
CA TYR A 187 4.90 -11.62 4.46
C TYR A 187 4.88 -10.30 3.72
N ASP A 188 5.65 -9.31 4.19
CA ASP A 188 5.78 -8.00 3.52
C ASP A 188 6.38 -8.14 2.12
N THR A 189 7.37 -9.03 1.94
CA THR A 189 7.92 -9.33 0.61
C THR A 189 6.88 -10.01 -0.30
N SER A 190 6.02 -10.86 0.25
CA SER A 190 4.97 -11.53 -0.54
C SER A 190 3.84 -10.59 -0.94
N ILE A 191 3.43 -9.68 -0.03
CA ILE A 191 2.45 -8.62 -0.34
C ILE A 191 3.04 -7.64 -1.35
N GLN A 192 4.33 -7.30 -1.26
CA GLN A 192 4.98 -6.47 -2.29
C GLN A 192 5.05 -7.17 -3.64
N LYS A 193 5.40 -8.47 -3.69
CA LYS A 193 5.39 -9.23 -4.95
C LYS A 193 3.99 -9.44 -5.52
N GLU A 194 2.98 -9.60 -4.68
CA GLU A 194 1.59 -9.75 -5.11
C GLU A 194 0.97 -8.41 -5.52
N ALA A 195 1.34 -7.30 -4.87
CA ALA A 195 0.99 -5.94 -5.27
C ALA A 195 1.72 -5.51 -6.56
N GLU A 196 2.99 -5.88 -6.73
CA GLU A 196 3.75 -5.72 -7.98
C GLU A 196 3.17 -6.60 -9.09
N ALA A 197 2.78 -7.85 -8.79
CA ALA A 197 2.12 -8.72 -9.75
C ALA A 197 0.72 -8.22 -10.14
N LEU A 198 -0.03 -7.64 -9.20
CA LEU A 198 -1.33 -7.02 -9.48
C LEU A 198 -1.17 -5.70 -10.25
N ALA A 199 -0.10 -4.94 -10.01
CA ALA A 199 0.28 -3.79 -10.83
C ALA A 199 0.67 -4.20 -12.26
N GLN A 200 1.35 -5.35 -12.42
CA GLN A 200 1.73 -5.92 -13.73
C GLN A 200 0.54 -6.45 -14.56
N VAL A 201 -0.60 -6.77 -13.93
CA VAL A 201 -1.83 -7.15 -14.67
C VAL A 201 -2.45 -5.94 -15.41
N THR A 202 -2.03 -4.72 -15.10
CA THR A 202 -2.34 -3.50 -15.88
C THR A 202 -1.21 -3.04 -16.83
N GLU A 203 -0.18 -3.86 -17.07
CA GLU A 203 0.97 -3.47 -17.91
C GLU A 203 0.94 -3.99 -19.35
N LYS A 204 -0.06 -4.79 -19.75
CA LYS A 204 -0.25 -5.05 -21.18
C LYS A 204 -0.99 -3.86 -21.78
N PRO A 205 -0.42 -3.11 -22.74
CA PRO A 205 -1.18 -2.08 -23.45
C PRO A 205 -2.46 -2.74 -23.98
N ILE A 206 -3.62 -2.18 -23.63
CA ILE A 206 -4.87 -2.53 -24.30
C ILE A 206 -4.69 -2.06 -25.73
N LEU A 207 -4.24 -2.97 -26.61
CA LEU A 207 -4.25 -2.73 -28.04
C LEU A 207 -5.73 -2.63 -28.42
N ILE A 208 -6.22 -1.40 -28.58
CA ILE A 208 -7.58 -1.13 -29.05
C ILE A 208 -7.73 -1.57 -30.52
N ASP A 209 -6.61 -1.84 -31.21
CA ASP A 209 -6.59 -2.36 -32.57
C ASP A 209 -5.70 -3.61 -32.69
N ASN A 210 -6.32 -4.76 -32.97
CA ASN A 210 -5.61 -6.02 -33.23
C ASN A 210 -4.81 -6.01 -34.55
N ALA A 211 -4.90 -4.93 -35.33
CA ALA A 211 -4.09 -4.70 -36.52
C ALA A 211 -2.83 -3.86 -36.26
N ALA A 212 -2.66 -3.28 -35.06
CA ALA A 212 -1.49 -2.47 -34.73
C ALA A 212 -0.26 -3.37 -34.56
N THR A 213 0.70 -3.24 -35.48
CA THR A 213 1.96 -3.99 -35.44
C THR A 213 3.03 -3.30 -34.58
N HIS A 214 2.86 -2.03 -34.25
CA HIS A 214 3.78 -1.27 -33.39
C HIS A 214 3.24 -1.17 -31.95
N SER A 215 4.13 -0.97 -30.99
CA SER A 215 3.79 -0.83 -29.57
C SER A 215 4.21 0.52 -29.02
N CYS A 216 3.47 0.99 -28.03
CA CYS A 216 3.93 2.05 -27.16
C CYS A 216 3.44 1.79 -25.73
N SER A 217 4.26 2.18 -24.75
CA SER A 217 4.00 1.92 -23.33
C SER A 217 4.52 3.04 -22.45
N VAL A 218 3.85 3.27 -21.31
CA VAL A 218 4.27 4.24 -20.30
C VAL A 218 4.45 3.49 -18.98
N THR A 219 5.57 3.70 -18.31
CA THR A 219 5.86 3.02 -17.04
C THR A 219 6.28 4.04 -15.96
N PRO A 220 5.63 4.02 -14.77
CA PRO A 220 4.42 3.26 -14.43
C PRO A 220 3.14 3.77 -15.14
N TYR A 221 2.13 2.90 -15.30
CA TYR A 221 0.83 3.26 -15.88
C TYR A 221 0.02 4.25 -15.02
N VAL A 222 0.19 4.19 -13.69
CA VAL A 222 -0.46 5.12 -12.76
C VAL A 222 0.54 6.15 -12.26
N GLN A 223 0.18 7.42 -12.37
CA GLN A 223 0.96 8.53 -11.86
C GLN A 223 0.19 9.40 -10.87
N LYS A 224 0.63 9.43 -9.62
CA LYS A 224 0.13 10.37 -8.62
C LYS A 224 0.80 11.74 -8.73
N LEU A 225 0.01 12.80 -8.75
CA LEU A 225 0.46 14.19 -8.72
C LEU A 225 -0.28 14.95 -7.64
N ILE A 226 0.45 15.77 -6.90
CA ILE A 226 -0.13 16.80 -6.04
C ILE A 226 -0.34 18.05 -6.91
N LYS A 227 -1.26 18.93 -6.56
CA LYS A 227 -1.40 20.26 -7.21
C LYS A 227 -0.09 21.05 -7.23
N SER A 228 0.13 21.81 -8.30
CA SER A 228 1.39 22.54 -8.57
C SER A 228 2.66 21.70 -8.58
N GLN A 229 2.55 20.41 -8.92
CA GLN A 229 3.67 19.50 -9.05
C GLN A 229 3.88 19.11 -10.50
N SER A 230 5.14 18.81 -10.84
CA SER A 230 5.47 18.10 -12.06
C SER A 230 6.22 16.80 -11.79
N LYS A 231 6.04 15.82 -12.68
CA LYS A 231 6.71 14.52 -12.62
C LYS A 231 7.01 14.02 -14.02
N ALA A 232 8.27 13.67 -14.27
CA ALA A 232 8.73 13.14 -15.56
C ALA A 232 8.54 11.62 -15.64
N ARG A 233 8.20 11.11 -16.81
CA ARG A 233 7.97 9.69 -17.12
C ARG A 233 8.56 9.33 -18.46
N VAL A 234 8.82 8.03 -18.67
CA VAL A 234 9.33 7.54 -19.95
C VAL A 234 8.18 6.90 -20.73
N LEU A 235 7.94 7.43 -21.92
CA LEU A 235 7.10 6.85 -22.96
C LEU A 235 7.99 6.07 -23.93
N LYS A 236 7.84 4.76 -23.97
CA LYS A 236 8.57 3.89 -24.88
C LYS A 236 7.78 3.70 -26.17
N LEU A 237 8.42 3.96 -27.30
CA LEU A 237 7.89 3.80 -28.65
C LEU A 237 8.70 2.73 -29.37
N GLU A 238 8.01 1.74 -29.94
CA GLU A 238 8.62 0.61 -30.61
C GLU A 238 7.91 0.36 -31.96
N PRO A 239 8.41 0.99 -33.05
CA PRO A 239 7.95 0.68 -34.39
C PRO A 239 8.39 -0.72 -34.82
N VAL A 240 7.73 -1.26 -35.85
CA VAL A 240 8.08 -2.57 -36.43
C VAL A 240 9.37 -2.47 -37.24
N ASN A 241 9.61 -1.29 -37.79
CA ASN A 241 10.78 -0.97 -38.58
C ASN A 241 11.37 0.34 -38.05
N GLU A 242 12.66 0.29 -37.72
CA GLU A 242 13.45 1.40 -37.19
C GLU A 242 13.59 2.59 -38.16
N SER A 243 13.24 2.42 -39.44
CA SER A 243 13.30 3.48 -40.45
C SER A 243 12.03 4.33 -40.52
N LEU A 244 10.96 3.94 -39.81
CA LEU A 244 9.68 4.63 -39.88
C LEU A 244 9.72 5.90 -39.02
N SER A 245 9.18 6.99 -39.57
CA SER A 245 9.01 8.22 -38.81
C SER A 245 7.77 8.13 -37.92
N PHE A 246 7.82 8.88 -36.82
CA PHE A 246 6.70 8.99 -35.91
C PHE A 246 6.36 10.43 -35.56
N ASN A 247 5.12 10.61 -35.09
CA ASN A 247 4.64 11.83 -34.47
C ASN A 247 3.81 11.49 -33.22
N ILE A 248 3.83 12.36 -32.22
CA ILE A 248 3.15 12.19 -30.94
C ILE A 248 2.28 13.39 -30.65
N GLU A 249 1.04 13.10 -30.26
CA GLU A 249 0.06 14.10 -29.84
C GLU A 249 -0.60 13.67 -28.53
N THR A 250 -1.20 14.61 -27.81
CA THR A 250 -2.07 14.32 -26.67
C THR A 250 -3.52 14.60 -27.02
N GLY A 251 -4.42 13.83 -26.42
CA GLY A 251 -5.85 14.15 -26.45
C GLY A 251 -6.18 15.39 -25.61
N GLU A 252 -7.48 15.69 -25.51
CA GLU A 252 -7.97 16.74 -24.60
C GLU A 252 -7.60 16.40 -23.15
N LEU A 253 -7.10 17.40 -22.43
CA LEU A 253 -6.69 17.29 -21.04
C LEU A 253 -7.69 18.06 -20.14
N PRO A 254 -7.92 17.58 -18.91
CA PRO A 254 -8.74 18.30 -17.94
C PRO A 254 -8.08 19.62 -17.52
N ASP A 255 -8.89 20.56 -17.04
CA ASP A 255 -8.42 21.86 -16.58
C ASP A 255 -7.35 21.72 -15.49
N GLY A 256 -6.26 22.46 -15.67
CA GLY A 256 -5.11 22.48 -14.77
C GLY A 256 -4.14 21.30 -14.89
N LEU A 257 -4.38 20.35 -15.79
CA LEU A 257 -3.42 19.29 -16.12
C LEU A 257 -2.75 19.56 -17.47
N SER A 258 -1.44 19.41 -17.52
CA SER A 258 -0.64 19.58 -18.74
C SER A 258 0.33 18.44 -18.92
N VAL A 259 0.60 18.13 -20.20
CA VAL A 259 1.56 17.12 -20.62
C VAL A 259 2.50 17.77 -21.61
N SER A 260 3.81 17.63 -21.38
CA SER A 260 4.83 18.06 -22.33
C SER A 260 5.77 16.91 -22.67
N PHE A 261 6.26 16.92 -23.90
CA PHE A 261 7.21 15.95 -24.41
C PHE A 261 8.51 16.67 -24.75
N ILE A 262 9.65 16.02 -24.50
CA ILE A 262 10.94 16.56 -24.93
C ILE A 262 11.07 16.57 -26.46
N GLU A 263 10.45 15.60 -27.12
CA GLU A 263 10.35 15.49 -28.57
C GLU A 263 8.98 14.93 -28.97
N THR A 264 8.42 15.42 -30.07
CA THR A 264 7.11 14.99 -30.59
C THR A 264 7.19 14.36 -31.97
N GLU A 265 8.37 14.30 -32.57
CA GLU A 265 8.62 13.69 -33.87
C GLU A 265 10.00 13.02 -33.88
N GLY A 266 10.15 11.96 -34.68
CA GLY A 266 11.41 11.23 -34.76
C GLY A 266 11.34 10.03 -35.70
N VAL A 267 12.33 9.16 -35.60
CA VAL A 267 12.46 7.95 -36.43
C VAL A 267 12.94 6.77 -35.57
N GLY A 268 12.30 5.62 -35.74
CA GLY A 268 12.66 4.40 -35.03
C GLY A 268 12.23 4.37 -33.56
N SER A 269 12.78 3.43 -32.80
CA SER A 269 12.47 3.22 -31.39
C SER A 269 12.99 4.36 -30.53
N ARG A 270 12.19 4.81 -29.56
CA ARG A 270 12.53 5.93 -28.68
C ARG A 270 11.99 5.77 -27.28
N ASP A 271 12.78 6.23 -26.32
CA ASP A 271 12.37 6.46 -24.93
C ASP A 271 12.24 7.97 -24.76
N ILE A 272 11.01 8.46 -24.63
CA ILE A 272 10.68 9.89 -24.63
C ILE A 272 10.30 10.32 -23.23
N ASP A 273 10.98 11.34 -22.73
CA ASP A 273 10.62 11.98 -21.47
C ASP A 273 9.35 12.80 -21.64
N VAL A 274 8.32 12.39 -20.89
CA VAL A 274 7.01 13.02 -20.77
C VAL A 274 6.91 13.66 -19.40
N THR A 275 6.72 14.97 -19.35
CA THR A 275 6.50 15.69 -18.10
C THR A 275 5.02 15.96 -17.92
N LEU A 276 4.45 15.40 -16.85
CA LEU A 276 3.10 15.71 -16.41
C LEU A 276 3.19 16.84 -15.39
N SER A 277 2.38 17.87 -15.52
CA SER A 277 2.34 18.98 -14.56
C SER A 277 0.91 19.38 -14.23
N THR A 278 0.66 19.68 -12.97
CA THR A 278 -0.61 20.22 -12.46
C THR A 278 -0.44 21.68 -12.07
N THR A 279 -1.51 22.45 -12.12
CA THR A 279 -1.63 23.80 -11.54
C THR A 279 -2.35 23.74 -10.18
N ASP A 280 -2.41 24.87 -9.46
CA ASP A 280 -3.12 24.97 -8.16
C ASP A 280 -4.63 24.77 -8.28
N ASP A 281 -5.21 25.07 -9.44
CA ASP A 281 -6.63 24.93 -9.75
C ASP A 281 -6.97 23.60 -10.45
N ALA A 282 -6.00 22.68 -10.56
CA ALA A 282 -6.23 21.37 -11.16
C ALA A 282 -7.35 20.62 -10.44
N SER A 283 -8.22 20.00 -11.23
CA SER A 283 -9.31 19.17 -10.70
C SER A 283 -8.76 17.94 -9.99
N GLU A 284 -9.24 17.66 -8.77
CA GLU A 284 -8.92 16.43 -8.06
C GLU A 284 -9.66 15.24 -8.69
N GLY A 285 -8.98 14.09 -8.80
CA GLY A 285 -9.58 12.89 -9.38
C GLY A 285 -8.60 12.02 -10.17
N SER A 286 -9.15 10.99 -10.83
CA SER A 286 -8.41 10.08 -11.70
C SER A 286 -8.74 10.36 -13.16
N PHE A 287 -7.72 10.63 -13.97
CA PHE A 287 -7.84 11.03 -15.36
C PHE A 287 -7.06 10.06 -16.24
N ASN A 288 -7.67 9.65 -17.36
CA ASN A 288 -6.98 8.87 -18.39
C ASN A 288 -6.41 9.83 -19.43
N ILE A 289 -5.08 9.94 -19.47
CA ILE A 289 -4.36 10.69 -20.47
C ILE A 289 -4.12 9.79 -21.68
N ILE A 290 -4.54 10.27 -22.84
CA ILE A 290 -4.37 9.60 -24.13
C ILE A 290 -3.20 10.25 -24.86
N VAL A 291 -2.19 9.44 -25.18
CA VAL A 291 -1.09 9.78 -26.06
C VAL A 291 -1.30 9.06 -27.39
N ILE A 292 -1.32 9.81 -28.48
CA ILE A 292 -1.53 9.29 -29.83
C ILE A 292 -0.15 9.19 -30.49
N TYR A 293 0.31 7.97 -30.72
CA TYR A 293 1.54 7.65 -31.43
C TYR A 293 1.21 7.31 -32.89
N ARG A 294 1.59 8.19 -33.82
CA ARG A 294 1.39 8.00 -35.26
C ARG A 294 2.69 7.53 -35.90
N VAL A 295 2.63 6.47 -36.70
CA VAL A 295 3.74 5.95 -37.49
C VAL A 295 3.43 6.12 -38.97
N VAL A 296 4.36 6.66 -39.74
CA VAL A 296 4.24 6.81 -41.19
C VAL A 296 4.97 5.66 -41.87
N GLU A 297 4.24 4.81 -42.60
CA GLU A 297 4.78 3.69 -43.36
C GLU A 297 5.46 4.14 -44.67
N ASP A 298 6.30 3.28 -45.25
CA ASP A 298 7.01 3.53 -46.52
C ASP A 298 6.07 3.83 -47.71
N ASN A 299 4.81 3.37 -47.63
CA ASN A 299 3.77 3.61 -48.62
C ASN A 299 3.05 4.98 -48.43
N GLY A 300 3.43 5.75 -47.40
CA GLY A 300 2.82 7.03 -47.04
C GLY A 300 1.57 6.94 -46.16
N ASN A 301 1.12 5.74 -45.80
CA ASN A 301 0.00 5.56 -44.87
C ASN A 301 0.42 5.87 -43.44
N THR A 302 -0.54 6.33 -42.64
CA THR A 302 -0.32 6.59 -41.21
C THR A 302 -1.12 5.62 -40.37
N VAL A 303 -0.44 4.87 -39.51
CA VAL A 303 -1.03 4.00 -38.50
C VAL A 303 -0.96 4.71 -37.15
N SER A 304 -2.08 4.74 -36.41
CA SER A 304 -2.14 5.41 -35.11
C SER A 304 -2.32 4.39 -33.99
N ILE A 305 -1.55 4.54 -32.93
CA ILE A 305 -1.58 3.71 -31.73
C ILE A 305 -1.85 4.61 -30.54
N ILE A 306 -2.66 4.12 -29.62
CA ILE A 306 -3.06 4.86 -28.43
C ILE A 306 -2.32 4.29 -27.23
N CYS A 307 -1.62 5.17 -26.53
CA CYS A 307 -1.02 4.89 -25.24
C CYS A 307 -1.81 5.61 -24.17
N GLN A 308 -2.15 4.88 -23.12
CA GLN A 308 -2.92 5.40 -22.01
C GLN A 308 -2.04 5.49 -20.77
N LEU A 309 -2.26 6.55 -20.00
CA LEU A 309 -1.64 6.76 -18.70
C LEU A 309 -2.74 7.22 -17.75
N ASN A 310 -2.87 6.59 -16.59
CA ASN A 310 -3.76 7.06 -15.55
C ASN A 310 -3.02 8.05 -14.65
N VAL A 311 -3.55 9.26 -14.51
CA VAL A 311 -3.05 10.28 -13.59
C VAL A 311 -4.06 10.50 -12.48
N VAL A 312 -3.59 10.36 -11.24
CA VAL A 312 -4.38 10.66 -10.04
C VAL A 312 -3.88 11.98 -9.48
N VAL A 313 -4.74 12.99 -9.49
CA VAL A 313 -4.48 14.30 -8.90
C VAL A 313 -5.07 14.33 -7.49
N GLU A 314 -4.22 14.55 -6.49
CA GLU A 314 -4.52 14.68 -5.06
C GLU A 314 -4.30 16.12 -4.57
#